data_AF-A0A9L0K938-F1
#
_entry.id   AF-A0A9L0K938-F1
#
_cell.length_a   1.000
_cell.length_b   1.000
_cell.length_c   1.000
_cell.angle_alpha   90.00
_cell.angle_beta   90.00
_cell.angle_gamma   90.00
#
_symmetry.space_group_name_H-M   'P 1'
#
loop_
_entity.id
_entity.type
_entity.pdbx_description
1 polymer ?
#
loop_
_entity_poly.entity_id
_entity_poly.type
_entity_poly.pdbx_seq_one_letter_code
_entity_poly.pdbx_strand_id
1 'polypeptide(L)'
;MFALSLLGIVFLFGVNKGEFHKHLTEPSKTCYKCKKFHLGLCYDIMKSCSLGYQQSCAIENIYILTRKGRSMYFYSKLSCMTKCEDINFLAFERRTELICCKHSDYCNLPEGA
;
A
#
# COMPACT_ATOMS: atom_id res chain seq x y z
N MET A 1 54.26 -4.70 -34.34
CA MET A 1 53.30 -5.38 -33.44
C MET A 1 52.81 -4.47 -32.30
N PHE A 2 52.54 -3.19 -32.56
CA PHE A 2 52.02 -2.24 -31.54
C PHE A 2 50.72 -1.53 -31.96
N ALA A 3 50.32 -1.60 -33.23
CA ALA A 3 49.10 -0.95 -33.73
C ALA A 3 47.81 -1.73 -33.40
N LEU A 4 47.88 -3.06 -33.25
CA LEU A 4 46.72 -3.90 -32.94
C LEU A 4 46.26 -3.76 -31.47
N SER A 5 47.15 -3.39 -30.55
CA SER A 5 46.81 -3.22 -29.14
C SER A 5 46.09 -1.91 -28.83
N LEU A 6 46.21 -0.88 -29.67
CA LEU A 6 45.55 0.42 -29.45
C LEU A 6 44.08 0.42 -29.89
N LEU A 7 43.71 -0.38 -30.89
CA LEU A 7 42.32 -0.56 -31.30
C LEU A 7 41.49 -1.28 -30.22
N GLY A 8 42.07 -2.26 -29.52
CA GLY A 8 41.40 -2.98 -28.42
C GLY A 8 41.05 -2.10 -27.22
N ILE A 9 41.82 -1.03 -26.97
CA ILE A 9 41.57 -0.11 -25.85
C ILE A 9 40.41 0.85 -26.18
N VAL A 10 40.30 1.32 -27.43
CA VAL A 10 39.20 2.21 -27.83
C VAL A 10 37.83 1.51 -27.78
N PHE A 11 37.78 0.21 -28.12
CA PHE A 11 36.53 -0.56 -28.00
C PHE A 11 36.12 -0.85 -26.55
N LEU A 12 37.06 -0.93 -25.59
CA LEU A 12 36.73 -1.17 -24.18
C LEU A 12 36.19 0.08 -23.46
N PHE A 13 36.58 1.28 -23.88
CA PHE A 13 36.05 2.53 -23.30
C PHE A 13 34.77 3.04 -23.98
N GLY A 14 34.44 2.57 -25.18
CA GLY A 14 33.22 2.97 -25.90
C GLY A 14 31.93 2.26 -25.47
N VAL A 15 32.02 1.10 -24.82
CA VAL A 15 30.85 0.25 -24.49
C VAL A 15 30.42 0.37 -23.02
N ASN A 16 31.12 1.17 -22.20
CA ASN A 16 30.64 1.53 -20.86
C ASN A 16 29.71 2.76 -20.87
N LYS A 17 28.94 2.94 -21.94
CA LYS A 17 27.68 3.68 -21.83
C LYS A 17 26.66 2.72 -21.22
N GLY A 18 26.92 2.36 -19.96
CA GLY A 18 25.95 1.74 -19.10
C GLY A 18 24.76 2.68 -19.06
N GLU A 19 23.76 2.35 -19.85
CA GLU A 19 22.45 2.95 -19.79
C GLU A 19 21.94 2.59 -18.41
N PHE A 20 22.21 3.49 -17.46
CA PHE A 20 21.65 3.44 -16.12
C PHE A 20 20.16 3.62 -16.34
N HIS A 21 19.48 2.50 -16.61
CA HIS A 21 18.06 2.35 -16.42
C HIS A 21 17.85 2.73 -14.96
N LYS A 22 17.59 4.02 -14.72
CA LYS A 22 16.86 4.47 -13.56
C LYS A 22 15.62 3.62 -13.64
N HIS A 23 15.57 2.57 -12.84
CA HIS A 23 14.33 1.96 -12.42
C HIS A 23 13.59 3.17 -11.85
N LEU A 24 12.69 3.77 -12.64
CA LEU A 24 11.77 4.76 -12.13
C LEU A 24 10.92 3.96 -11.15
N THR A 25 11.41 3.82 -9.93
CA THR A 25 10.63 3.31 -8.82
C THR A 25 9.44 4.24 -8.78
N GLU A 26 8.26 3.74 -9.12
CA GLU A 26 7.04 4.53 -8.96
C GLU A 26 7.09 5.14 -7.56
N PRO A 27 6.76 6.44 -7.42
CA PRO A 27 6.71 7.05 -6.11
C PRO A 27 5.84 6.19 -5.20
N SER A 28 6.43 5.78 -4.08
CA SER A 28 5.74 4.96 -3.08
C SER A 28 4.44 5.64 -2.72
N LYS A 29 3.32 4.94 -2.98
CA LYS A 29 1.98 5.47 -2.66
C LYS A 29 1.86 5.66 -1.15
N THR A 30 1.13 6.69 -0.74
CA THR A 30 0.87 7.00 0.66
C THR A 30 -0.53 6.52 1.06
N CYS A 31 -0.71 6.08 2.31
CA CYS A 31 -2.00 5.67 2.87
C CYS A 31 -2.28 6.41 4.18
N TYR A 32 -3.54 6.47 4.59
CA TYR A 32 -3.91 6.91 5.93
C TYR A 32 -3.67 5.83 6.98
N LYS A 33 -3.30 6.26 8.19
CA LYS A 33 -3.25 5.45 9.40
C LYS A 33 -4.16 6.06 10.46
N CYS A 34 -5.15 5.27 10.88
CA CYS A 34 -6.06 5.64 11.96
C CYS A 34 -6.53 4.38 12.69
N LYS A 35 -6.44 4.37 14.02
CA LYS A 35 -6.90 3.23 14.84
C LYS A 35 -8.42 3.17 14.99
N LYS A 36 -9.11 4.31 14.89
CA LYS A 36 -10.55 4.41 15.00
C LYS A 36 -11.05 5.55 14.10
N PHE A 37 -11.32 5.19 12.86
CA PHE A 37 -11.92 6.08 11.87
C PHE A 37 -13.43 5.84 11.85
N HIS A 38 -14.23 6.89 11.93
CA HIS A 38 -15.69 6.79 11.96
C HIS A 38 -16.29 8.02 11.31
N LEU A 39 -17.04 7.82 10.22
CA LEU A 39 -17.78 8.88 9.50
C LEU A 39 -16.93 10.12 9.22
N GLY A 40 -15.79 9.93 8.54
CA GLY A 40 -14.89 11.04 8.15
C GLY A 40 -13.90 11.51 9.22
N LEU A 41 -14.05 11.06 10.47
CA LEU A 41 -13.21 11.49 11.58
C LEU A 41 -12.29 10.38 12.08
N CYS A 42 -11.02 10.70 12.30
CA CYS A 42 -10.14 9.87 13.11
C CYS A 42 -10.24 10.32 14.57
N TYR A 43 -10.64 9.42 15.49
CA TYR A 43 -10.72 9.71 16.93
C TYR A 43 -9.37 9.63 17.65
N ASP A 44 -8.30 9.37 16.90
CA ASP A 44 -6.91 9.52 17.30
C ASP A 44 -6.27 10.53 16.34
N ILE A 45 -4.95 10.67 16.33
CA ILE A 45 -4.25 11.48 15.33
C ILE A 45 -4.25 10.74 14.00
N MET A 46 -4.81 11.37 12.95
CA MET A 46 -4.67 10.90 11.58
C MET A 46 -3.20 10.98 11.17
N LYS A 47 -2.61 9.83 10.82
CA LYS A 47 -1.21 9.73 10.36
C LYS A 47 -1.18 9.22 8.93
N SER A 48 0.01 9.21 8.33
CA SER A 48 0.26 8.62 7.02
C SER A 48 1.35 7.53 7.10
N CYS A 49 1.38 6.67 6.08
CA CYS A 49 2.50 5.76 5.81
C CYS A 49 2.71 5.62 4.31
N SER A 50 3.96 5.45 3.89
CA SER A 50 4.32 5.15 2.51
C SER A 50 4.42 3.64 2.33
N LEU A 51 3.88 3.12 1.22
CA LEU A 51 3.88 1.68 0.92
C LEU A 51 5.29 1.17 0.67
N GLY A 52 5.71 0.20 1.50
CA GLY A 52 6.92 -0.58 1.28
C GLY A 52 6.71 -1.75 0.30
N TYR A 53 7.73 -2.60 0.17
CA TYR A 53 7.66 -3.82 -0.63
C TYR A 53 6.50 -4.72 -0.17
N GLN A 54 5.68 -5.18 -1.12
CA GLN A 54 4.51 -6.05 -0.88
C GLN A 54 3.49 -5.51 0.14
N GLN A 55 3.44 -4.19 0.33
CA GLN A 55 2.41 -3.54 1.13
C GLN A 55 1.30 -2.96 0.26
N SER A 56 0.10 -2.90 0.82
CA SER A 56 -1.06 -2.19 0.28
C SER A 56 -1.66 -1.32 1.38
N CYS A 57 -2.44 -0.30 0.99
CA CYS A 57 -3.30 0.36 1.95
C CYS A 57 -4.42 -0.62 2.34
N ALA A 58 -4.86 -0.55 3.59
CA ALA A 58 -5.86 -1.44 4.16
C ALA A 58 -6.94 -0.66 4.90
N ILE A 59 -8.17 -1.15 4.79
CA ILE A 59 -9.37 -0.72 5.51
C ILE A 59 -9.89 -1.95 6.24
N GLU A 60 -9.88 -1.95 7.57
CA GLU A 60 -10.59 -2.96 8.38
C GLU A 60 -11.92 -2.37 8.86
N ASN A 61 -13.01 -2.64 8.16
CA ASN A 61 -14.36 -2.28 8.59
C ASN A 61 -14.83 -3.24 9.68
N ILE A 62 -15.15 -2.70 10.85
CA ILE A 62 -15.58 -3.47 12.01
C ILE A 62 -17.07 -3.25 12.21
N TYR A 63 -17.81 -4.35 12.23
CA TYR A 63 -19.24 -4.39 12.42
C TYR A 63 -19.58 -5.17 13.68
N ILE A 64 -20.57 -4.69 14.43
CA ILE A 64 -21.17 -5.41 15.55
C ILE A 64 -22.35 -6.22 15.02
N LEU A 65 -22.39 -7.50 15.35
CA LEU A 65 -23.52 -8.37 15.00
C LEU A 65 -24.62 -8.20 16.04
N THR A 66 -25.81 -7.84 15.57
CA THR A 66 -27.00 -7.86 16.41
C THR A 66 -27.45 -9.30 16.66
N ARG A 67 -28.23 -9.55 17.71
CA ARG A 67 -28.87 -10.86 17.96
C ARG A 67 -29.72 -11.37 16.80
N LYS A 68 -30.15 -10.48 15.89
CA LYS A 68 -30.92 -10.80 14.68
C LYS A 68 -30.04 -11.04 13.44
N GLY A 69 -28.71 -11.13 13.60
CA GLY A 69 -27.75 -11.37 12.52
C GLY A 69 -27.41 -10.14 11.66
N ARG A 70 -27.95 -8.96 11.94
CA ARG A 70 -27.61 -7.73 11.21
C ARG A 70 -26.20 -7.25 11.60
N SER A 71 -25.38 -6.93 10.60
CA SER A 71 -24.08 -6.27 10.80
C SER A 71 -24.26 -4.76 10.85
N MET A 72 -24.05 -4.16 12.01
CA MET A 72 -24.08 -2.71 12.20
C MET A 72 -22.65 -2.19 12.13
N TYR A 73 -22.36 -1.27 11.20
CA TYR A 73 -21.04 -0.63 11.13
C TYR A 73 -20.71 0.04 12.46
N PHE A 74 -19.46 -0.12 12.93
CA PHE A 74 -19.02 0.46 14.20
C PHE A 74 -17.86 1.43 14.05
N TYR A 75 -16.80 1.05 13.33
CA TYR A 75 -15.70 1.92 12.93
C TYR A 75 -14.79 1.20 11.93
N SER A 76 -13.89 1.93 11.29
CA SER A 76 -12.84 1.37 10.44
C SER A 76 -11.46 1.59 11.05
N LYS A 77 -10.51 0.69 10.76
CA LYS A 77 -9.08 0.95 10.95
C LYS A 77 -8.44 1.17 9.59
N LEU A 78 -7.59 2.20 9.49
CA LEU A 78 -6.85 2.52 8.28
C LEU A 78 -5.38 2.19 8.53
N SER A 79 -4.71 1.48 7.61
CA SER A 79 -3.29 1.13 7.75
C SER A 79 -2.56 0.87 6.44
N CYS A 80 -1.24 0.72 6.51
CA CYS A 80 -0.45 0.01 5.50
C CYS A 80 -0.25 -1.43 6.00
N MET A 81 -0.50 -2.42 5.16
CA MET A 81 -0.45 -3.83 5.54
C MET A 81 0.32 -4.65 4.51
N THR A 82 1.23 -5.51 4.98
CA THR A 82 1.91 -6.51 4.14
C THR A 82 0.98 -7.67 3.83
N LYS A 83 1.04 -8.22 2.61
CA LYS A 83 0.22 -9.39 2.22
C LYS A 83 -1.28 -9.17 2.49
N CYS A 84 -1.77 -7.99 2.12
CA CYS A 84 -3.17 -7.60 2.28
C CYS A 84 -4.01 -8.27 1.18
N GLU A 85 -5.07 -8.97 1.58
CA GLU A 85 -6.08 -9.56 0.69
C GLU A 85 -7.49 -9.23 1.19
N ASP A 86 -8.43 -9.07 0.27
CA ASP A 86 -9.83 -8.79 0.62
C ASP A 86 -10.45 -10.01 1.31
N ILE A 87 -10.80 -9.86 2.58
CA ILE A 87 -11.27 -10.97 3.43
C ILE A 87 -12.45 -10.52 4.27
N ASN A 88 -13.46 -11.38 4.40
CA ASN A 88 -14.56 -11.19 5.33
C ASN A 88 -14.49 -12.21 6.46
N PHE A 89 -14.25 -11.75 7.68
CA PHE A 89 -14.15 -12.58 8.88
C PHE A 89 -15.40 -12.44 9.74
N LEU A 90 -16.03 -13.57 10.08
CA LEU A 90 -17.19 -13.63 10.96
C LEU A 90 -16.81 -14.31 12.29
N ALA A 91 -16.90 -13.57 13.38
CA ALA A 91 -16.83 -14.07 14.76
C ALA A 91 -18.19 -13.91 15.46
N PHE A 92 -18.32 -14.49 16.65
CA PHE A 92 -19.59 -14.60 17.40
C PHE A 92 -20.42 -13.30 17.44
N GLU A 93 -19.80 -12.16 17.76
CA GLU A 93 -20.47 -10.85 17.87
C GLU A 93 -19.89 -9.78 16.94
N ARG A 94 -18.96 -10.16 16.06
CA ARG A 94 -18.20 -9.23 15.25
C ARG A 94 -18.00 -9.75 13.84
N ARG A 95 -18.30 -8.92 12.86
CA ARG A 95 -17.84 -9.12 11.48
C ARG A 95 -16.74 -8.09 11.21
N THR A 96 -15.64 -8.55 10.62
CA THR A 96 -14.56 -7.68 10.15
C THR A 96 -14.41 -7.88 8.66
N GLU A 97 -14.41 -6.80 7.91
CA GLU A 97 -14.16 -6.82 6.47
C GLU A 97 -12.86 -6.07 6.20
N LEU A 98 -11.87 -6.79 5.69
CA LEU A 98 -10.59 -6.23 5.25
C LEU A 98 -10.71 -5.94 3.76
N ILE A 99 -10.44 -4.69 3.37
CA ILE A 99 -10.38 -4.23 1.98
C ILE A 99 -9.00 -3.65 1.74
N CYS A 100 -8.38 -4.04 0.63
CA CYS A 100 -7.02 -3.69 0.27
C CYS A 100 -7.00 -2.86 -1.02
N CYS A 101 -6.20 -1.80 -1.05
CA CYS A 101 -6.07 -0.96 -2.24
C CYS A 101 -4.64 -0.45 -2.44
N LYS A 102 -4.28 -0.19 -3.69
CA LYS A 102 -2.95 0.33 -4.10
C LYS A 102 -2.99 1.21 -5.35
N HIS A 103 -4.18 1.64 -5.79
CA HIS A 103 -4.37 2.30 -7.09
C HIS A 103 -4.06 3.80 -7.08
N SER A 104 -4.10 4.45 -5.91
CA SER A 104 -3.83 5.88 -5.75
C SER A 104 -3.31 6.17 -4.35
N ASP A 105 -2.77 7.37 -4.15
CA ASP A 105 -2.50 7.89 -2.81
C ASP A 105 -3.81 8.02 -2.02
N TYR A 106 -3.75 7.61 -0.76
CA TYR A 106 -4.85 7.65 0.20
C TYR A 106 -6.10 6.89 -0.23
N CYS A 107 -5.95 5.86 -1.08
CA CYS A 107 -7.07 5.03 -1.54
C CYS A 107 -7.85 4.35 -0.39
N ASN A 108 -7.29 4.28 0.82
CA ASN A 108 -7.96 3.74 1.99
C ASN A 108 -8.82 4.75 2.76
N LEU A 109 -9.17 5.89 2.15
CA LEU A 109 -10.23 6.76 2.64
C LEU A 109 -11.57 6.28 2.07
N PRO A 110 -12.53 5.80 2.88
CA PRO A 110 -13.83 5.35 2.39
C PRO A 110 -14.61 6.48 1.73
N GLU A 111 -15.29 6.19 0.62
CA GLU A 111 -16.21 7.12 -0.04
C GLU A 111 -17.40 7.45 0.90
N GLY A 112 -17.81 8.73 0.96
CA GLY A 112 -18.88 9.21 1.85
C GLY A 112 -18.44 9.63 3.26
N ALA A 113 -17.13 9.82 3.45
CA ALA A 113 -16.52 10.51 4.59
C ALA A 113 -16.77 12.03 4.56
#